data_AF-A0A9Q3PKH9-F1
#
_entry.id   AF-A0A9Q3PKH9-F1
#
_cell.length_a   1.000
_cell.length_b   1.000
_cell.length_c   1.000
_cell.angle_alpha   90.00
_cell.angle_beta   90.00
_cell.angle_gamma   90.00
#
_symmetry.space_group_name_H-M   'P 1'
#
loop_
_entity.id
_entity.type
_entity.pdbx_description
1 polymer ?
#
loop_
_entity_poly.entity_id
_entity_poly.type
_entity_poly.pdbx_seq_one_letter_code
_entity_poly.pdbx_strand_id
1 'polypeptide(L)'
;MFKRCSFEITKERRDAYERSQHEHTSAPVLILPDFELPFKLYIDAPCSHGFGAALHQRQIVGGEPIEGVICYISRQLKYSDARYVATQTEWLFL
;
A
#
# COMPACT_ATOMS: atom_id res chain seq x y z
N MET A 1 18.81 -11.03 17.61
CA MET A 1 19.42 -10.14 18.63
C MET A 1 18.62 -8.84 18.64
N PHE A 2 17.68 -8.69 19.59
CA PHE A 2 16.87 -7.47 19.69
C PHE A 2 17.70 -6.36 20.34
N LYS A 3 17.99 -5.31 19.58
CA LYS A 3 18.70 -4.14 20.09
C LYS A 3 17.73 -3.34 20.97
N ARG A 4 17.83 -3.47 22.29
CA ARG A 4 17.10 -2.61 23.25
C ARG A 4 17.75 -1.23 23.24
N CYS A 5 17.31 -0.39 22.31
CA CYS A 5 17.59 1.04 22.35
C CYS A 5 16.41 1.74 23.03
N SER A 6 16.67 2.42 24.14
CA SER A 6 15.72 3.36 24.73
C SER A 6 15.67 4.59 23.85
N PHE A 7 14.56 4.80 23.14
CA PHE A 7 14.32 6.01 22.36
C PHE A 7 13.58 7.01 23.24
N GLU A 8 14.23 8.14 23.54
CA GLU A 8 13.57 9.24 24.23
C GLU A 8 12.62 9.97 23.27
N ILE A 9 11.42 10.30 23.77
CA ILE A 9 10.41 11.03 23.02
C ILE A 9 10.65 12.54 23.15
N THR A 10 11.53 13.07 22.32
CA THR A 10 11.77 14.51 22.20
C THR A 10 10.59 15.21 21.54
N LYS A 11 10.39 16.50 21.84
CA LYS A 11 9.32 17.33 21.25
C LYS A 11 9.34 17.29 19.70
N GLU A 12 10.51 17.42 19.09
CA GLU A 12 10.66 17.36 17.63
C GLU A 12 10.19 16.02 17.02
N ARG A 13 10.40 14.91 17.72
CA ARG A 13 9.97 13.57 17.26
C ARG A 13 8.47 13.40 17.36
N ARG A 14 7.86 13.98 18.39
CA ARG A 14 6.41 14.01 18.56
C ARG A 14 5.77 14.86 17.45
N ASP A 15 6.28 16.07 17.22
CA ASP A 15 5.75 16.97 16.18
C ASP A 15 5.90 16.34 14.79
N ALA A 16 7.02 15.68 14.49
CA ALA A 16 7.20 14.94 13.24
C ALA A 16 6.22 13.76 13.10
N TYR A 17 5.98 13.02 14.19
CA TYR A 17 5.01 11.92 14.19
C TYR A 17 3.58 12.41 13.96
N GLU A 18 3.16 13.45 14.66
CA GLU A 18 1.84 14.07 14.52
C GLU A 18 1.65 14.62 13.11
N ARG A 19 2.69 15.24 12.53
CA ARG A 19 2.69 15.68 11.14
C ARG A 19 2.51 14.52 10.16
N SER A 20 3.25 13.42 10.32
CA SER A 20 3.07 12.24 9.47
C SER A 20 1.66 11.67 9.60
N GLN A 21 1.11 11.59 10.82
CA GLN A 21 -0.27 11.13 11.01
C GLN A 21 -1.28 12.04 10.30
N HIS A 22 -1.09 13.35 10.39
CA HIS A 22 -1.94 14.32 9.70
C HIS A 22 -1.86 14.15 8.18
N GLU A 23 -0.65 14.07 7.64
CA GLU A 23 -0.41 13.85 6.20
C GLU A 23 -1.04 12.54 5.73
N HIS A 24 -0.89 11.44 6.48
CA HIS A 24 -1.53 10.15 6.17
C HIS A 24 -3.07 10.18 6.23
N THR A 25 -3.65 10.98 7.13
CA THR A 25 -5.12 11.13 7.23
C THR A 25 -5.67 12.04 6.11
N SER A 26 -4.84 12.98 5.64
CA SER A 26 -5.16 13.88 4.53
C SER A 26 -4.83 13.32 3.14
N ALA A 27 -4.13 12.18 3.09
CA ALA A 27 -3.71 11.50 1.86
C ALA A 27 -4.92 10.97 1.05
N PRO A 28 -4.73 10.69 -0.26
CA PRO A 28 -5.66 11.03 -1.33
C PRO A 28 -7.02 10.33 -1.23
N VAL A 29 -8.04 11.04 -1.73
CA VAL A 29 -9.43 10.59 -1.86
C VAL A 29 -9.47 9.22 -2.52
N LEU A 30 -9.71 8.20 -1.72
CA LEU A 30 -10.03 6.86 -2.20
C LEU A 30 -11.40 6.93 -2.87
N ILE A 31 -11.48 6.40 -4.09
CA ILE A 31 -12.76 6.30 -4.79
C ILE A 31 -13.57 5.15 -4.16
N LEU A 32 -14.87 5.38 -3.96
CA LEU A 32 -15.79 4.33 -3.51
C LEU A 32 -15.85 3.22 -4.57
N PRO A 33 -15.61 1.95 -4.22
CA PRO A 33 -15.64 0.88 -5.19
C PRO A 33 -17.04 0.67 -5.76
N ASP A 34 -17.12 0.49 -7.06
CA ASP A 34 -18.32 0.04 -7.77
C ASP A 34 -18.13 -1.44 -8.11
N PHE A 35 -18.99 -2.32 -7.60
CA PHE A 35 -18.82 -3.76 -7.81
C PHE A 35 -19.28 -4.24 -9.19
N GLU A 36 -19.94 -3.39 -9.98
CA GLU A 36 -20.39 -3.72 -11.34
C GLU A 36 -19.31 -3.47 -12.40
N LEU A 37 -18.28 -2.68 -12.05
CA LEU A 37 -17.20 -2.29 -12.96
C LEU A 37 -15.92 -3.11 -12.73
N PRO A 38 -15.11 -3.37 -13.78
CA PRO A 38 -13.89 -4.14 -13.64
C PRO A 38 -12.83 -3.40 -12.80
N PHE A 39 -12.20 -4.12 -11.87
CA PHE A 39 -11.06 -3.65 -11.10
C PHE A 39 -9.74 -3.88 -11.86
N LYS A 40 -8.77 -2.99 -11.65
CA LYS A 40 -7.39 -3.15 -12.13
C LYS A 40 -6.45 -3.22 -10.94
N LEU A 41 -5.67 -4.28 -10.86
CA LEU A 41 -4.65 -4.44 -9.85
C LEU A 41 -3.28 -4.09 -10.45
N TYR A 42 -2.65 -3.05 -9.93
CA TYR A 42 -1.26 -2.75 -10.22
C TYR A 42 -0.40 -3.33 -9.10
N ILE A 43 0.56 -4.16 -9.45
CA ILE A 43 1.48 -4.77 -8.48
C ILE A 43 2.85 -4.15 -8.74
N ASP A 44 3.44 -3.53 -7.72
CA ASP A 44 4.83 -3.09 -7.75
C ASP A 44 5.69 -4.20 -7.12
N ALA A 45 6.77 -4.51 -7.82
CA ALA A 45 7.44 -5.80 -7.84
C ALA A 45 7.75 -6.41 -6.45
N PRO A 46 7.79 -7.76 -6.35
CA PRO A 46 8.19 -8.44 -5.13
C PRO A 46 9.68 -8.18 -4.84
N CYS A 47 9.96 -7.28 -3.90
CA CYS A 47 11.26 -7.23 -3.26
C CYS A 47 11.31 -8.38 -2.24
N SER A 48 12.51 -8.89 -1.95
CA SER A 48 12.76 -10.02 -1.04
C SER A 48 12.17 -9.92 0.37
N HIS A 49 11.54 -8.78 0.71
CA HIS A 49 10.96 -8.48 2.02
C HIS A 49 9.45 -8.17 1.97
N GLY A 50 8.83 -8.01 0.80
CA GLY A 50 7.43 -7.64 0.66
C GLY A 50 7.08 -7.13 -0.73
N PHE A 51 5.78 -7.03 -0.99
CA PHE A 51 5.24 -6.42 -2.22
C PHE A 51 4.16 -5.40 -1.88
N GLY A 52 4.01 -4.42 -2.77
CA GLY A 52 2.93 -3.43 -2.74
C GLY A 52 2.04 -3.60 -3.96
N ALA A 53 0.75 -3.39 -3.79
CA ALA A 53 -0.22 -3.36 -4.87
C ALA A 53 -1.19 -2.19 -4.67
N ALA A 54 -1.66 -1.62 -5.77
CA ALA A 54 -2.69 -0.61 -5.80
C ALA A 54 -3.87 -1.13 -6.62
N LEU A 55 -5.06 -1.10 -6.02
CA LEU A 55 -6.31 -1.42 -6.67
C LEU A 55 -6.90 -0.13 -7.25
N HIS A 56 -7.04 -0.09 -8.57
CA HIS A 56 -7.60 1.02 -9.31
C HIS A 56 -8.92 0.61 -9.97
N GLN A 57 -9.77 1.59 -10.23
CA GLN A 57 -10.97 1.39 -11.02
C GLN A 57 -11.24 2.61 -11.90
N ARG A 58 -11.71 2.33 -13.11
CA ARG A 58 -12.21 3.35 -14.03
C ARG A 58 -13.69 3.55 -13.77
N GLN A 59 -14.06 4.72 -13.28
CA GLN A 59 -15.44 5.09 -13.02
C GLN A 59 -15.79 6.40 -13.75
N ILE A 60 -17.07 6.59 -14.02
CA ILE A 60 -17.57 7.85 -14.57
C ILE A 60 -18.09 8.68 -13.39
N VAL A 61 -17.32 9.69 -12.97
CA VAL A 61 -17.70 10.59 -11.89
C VAL A 61 -17.98 11.96 -12.49
N GLY A 62 -19.24 12.41 -12.46
CA GLY A 62 -19.62 13.71 -13.01
C GLY A 62 -19.61 13.81 -14.53
N GLY A 63 -19.68 12.67 -15.24
CA GLY A 63 -19.70 12.62 -16.72
C GLY A 63 -18.34 12.39 -17.37
N GLU A 64 -17.25 12.44 -16.59
CA GLU A 64 -15.89 12.21 -17.09
C GLU A 64 -15.34 10.86 -16.60
N PRO A 65 -14.62 10.10 -17.45
CA PRO A 65 -13.98 8.85 -17.05
C PRO A 65 -12.73 9.16 -16.21
N ILE A 66 -12.78 8.84 -14.92
CA ILE A 66 -11.66 9.00 -13.99
C ILE A 66 -11.16 7.62 -13.58
N GLU A 67 -9.84 7.42 -13.68
CA GLU A 67 -9.16 6.26 -13.11
C GLU A 67 -8.64 6.65 -11.73
N GLY A 68 -9.26 6.13 -10.68
CA GLY A 68 -8.81 6.41 -9.33
C GLY A 68 -8.50 5.16 -8.54
N VAL A 69 -7.77 5.40 -7.45
CA VAL A 69 -7.33 4.35 -6.53
C VAL A 69 -8.44 4.08 -5.53
N ILE A 70 -8.80 2.81 -5.39
CA ILE A 70 -9.74 2.35 -4.36
C ILE A 70 -8.98 2.00 -3.08
N CYS A 71 -7.87 1.28 -3.22
CA CYS A 71 -7.14 0.76 -2.07
C CYS A 71 -5.68 0.49 -2.40
N TYR A 72 -4.80 0.74 -1.43
CA TYR A 72 -3.43 0.26 -1.44
C TYR A 72 -3.31 -0.97 -0.54
N ILE A 73 -2.78 -2.05 -1.08
CA ILE A 73 -2.59 -3.32 -0.42
C ILE A 73 -1.09 -3.56 -0.32
N SER A 74 -0.58 -3.81 0.88
CA SER A 74 0.82 -4.25 1.04
C SER A 74 0.88 -5.44 1.98
N ARG A 75 1.78 -6.38 1.66
CA ARG A 75 1.98 -7.57 2.49
C ARG A 75 3.45 -7.91 2.56
N GLN A 76 3.92 -8.20 3.77
CA GLN A 76 5.25 -8.76 4.00
C GLN A 76 5.27 -10.25 3.64
N LEU A 77 6.31 -10.66 2.91
CA LEU A 77 6.52 -12.07 2.55
C LEU A 77 6.95 -12.86 3.79
N LYS A 78 6.41 -14.08 3.93
CA LYS A 78 6.94 -15.02 4.94
C LYS A 78 8.32 -15.50 4.49
N TYR A 79 9.14 -15.96 5.44
CA TYR A 79 10.50 -16.44 5.16
C TYR A 79 10.56 -17.61 4.17
N SER A 80 9.47 -18.39 4.05
CA SER A 80 9.29 -19.41 3.01
C SER A 80 9.12 -18.81 1.62
N ASP A 81 8.41 -17.69 1.53
CA ASP A 81 7.93 -17.10 0.28
C ASP A 81 8.97 -16.13 -0.30
N ALA A 82 9.85 -15.58 0.54
CA ALA A 82 10.97 -14.72 0.16
C ALA A 82 12.06 -15.43 -0.66
N ARG A 83 11.99 -16.76 -0.80
CA ARG A 83 12.94 -17.56 -1.60
C ARG A 83 12.47 -17.82 -3.03
N TYR A 84 11.23 -17.48 -3.36
CA TYR A 84 10.72 -17.62 -4.71
C TYR A 84 11.28 -16.50 -5.60
N VAL A 85 11.63 -16.84 -6.84
CA VAL A 85 12.04 -15.86 -7.84
C VAL A 85 10.84 -14.97 -8.20
N ALA A 86 11.09 -13.72 -8.62
CA ALA A 86 10.05 -12.70 -8.82
C ALA A 86 8.81 -13.21 -9.56
N THR A 87 9.00 -13.96 -10.66
CA THR A 87 7.91 -14.58 -11.42
C THR A 87 7.08 -15.57 -10.61
N GLN A 88 7.71 -16.44 -9.81
CA GLN A 88 6.99 -17.40 -8.95
C GLN A 88 6.23 -16.72 -7.83
N THR A 89 6.77 -15.61 -7.32
CA THR A 89 6.11 -14.79 -6.31
C THR A 89 4.87 -14.10 -6.88
N GLU A 90 4.89 -13.62 -8.12
CA GLU A 90 3.71 -13.04 -8.78
C GLU A 90 2.53 -14.03 -8.82
N TRP A 91 2.77 -15.31 -9.13
CA TRP A 91 1.71 -16.34 -9.17
C TRP A 91 1.10 -16.69 -7.81
N LEU A 92 1.82 -16.48 -6.71
CA LEU A 92 1.30 -16.78 -5.36
C LEU A 92 0.24 -15.77 -4.90
N PHE A 93 0.14 -14.64 -5.58
CA PHE A 93 -0.68 -13.50 -5.16
C PHE A 93 -1.65 -13.00 -6.25
N LEU A 94 -1.71 -13.67 -7.40
CA LEU A 94 -2.78 -13.57 -8.40
C LEU A 94 -3.92 -14.54 -8.07
#